data_AF-V5I6Z8-F1
#
_entry.id   AF-V5I6Z8-F1
#
_cell.length_a   1.000
_cell.length_b   1.000
_cell.length_c   1.000
_cell.angle_alpha   90.00
_cell.angle_beta   90.00
_cell.angle_gamma   90.00
#
_symmetry.space_group_name_H-M   'P 1'
#
loop_
_entity.id
_entity.type
_entity.pdbx_description
1 polymer ?
#
loop_
_entity_poly.entity_id
_entity_poly.type
_entity_poly.pdbx_seq_one_letter_code
_entity_poly.pdbx_strand_id
1 'polypeptide(L)'
;GSCCVHGTFAPLWQVLKTSAERLSILHMQMVQKVSDLVKEVSKYAEELHKKHKLVKEEESGTLEAVQAMQTVTLNVQKAKDTYSQRGLELERLRKESTSAKEIEKAEQKLKKAQEDYKNFVDKYSSVKEDFEK
;
A
#
# COMPACT_ATOMS: atom_id res chain seq x y z
N GLY A 1 -22.67 -64.42 21.37
CA GLY A 1 -22.98 -64.04 19.98
C GLY A 1 -24.34 -64.51 19.44
N SER A 2 -25.21 -65.20 20.21
CA SER A 2 -26.45 -65.79 19.65
C SER A 2 -27.75 -64.99 19.90
N CYS A 3 -27.77 -64.07 20.87
CA CYS A 3 -28.98 -63.32 21.23
C CYS A 3 -29.33 -62.17 20.25
N CYS A 4 -28.40 -61.78 19.38
CA CYS A 4 -28.61 -60.64 18.47
C CYS A 4 -29.32 -61.04 17.16
N VAL A 5 -29.34 -62.34 16.86
CA VAL A 5 -29.83 -62.91 15.60
C VAL A 5 -31.12 -63.71 15.77
N HIS A 6 -31.51 -64.05 17.01
CA HIS A 6 -32.74 -64.76 17.32
C HIS A 6 -33.45 -64.09 18.51
N GLY A 7 -34.73 -63.76 18.34
CA GLY A 7 -35.57 -63.09 19.34
C GLY A 7 -36.49 -62.05 18.70
N THR A 8 -37.57 -61.67 19.38
CA THR A 8 -38.61 -60.75 18.87
C THR A 8 -38.05 -59.37 18.46
N PHE A 9 -36.88 -58.99 18.99
CA PHE A 9 -36.19 -57.74 18.72
C PHE A 9 -35.05 -57.82 17.68
N ALA A 10 -34.73 -59.00 17.14
CA ALA A 10 -33.64 -59.16 16.16
C ALA A 10 -33.74 -58.23 14.93
N PRO A 11 -34.93 -57.94 14.36
CA PRO A 11 -35.04 -56.98 13.26
C PRO A 11 -34.61 -55.55 13.63
N LEU A 12 -34.80 -55.13 14.88
CA LEU A 12 -34.39 -53.78 15.33
C LEU A 12 -32.86 -53.65 15.38
N TRP A 13 -32.15 -54.72 15.73
CA TRP A 13 -30.67 -54.75 15.66
C TRP A 13 -30.14 -54.65 14.25
N GLN A 14 -30.81 -55.27 13.26
CA GLN A 14 -30.42 -55.09 11.87
C GLN A 14 -30.64 -53.64 11.42
N VAL A 15 -31.77 -53.03 11.77
CA VAL A 15 -32.04 -51.62 11.46
C VAL A 15 -31.02 -50.70 12.12
N LEU A 16 -30.69 -50.91 13.40
CA LEU A 16 -29.68 -50.11 14.09
C LEU A 16 -28.31 -50.25 13.42
N LYS A 17 -27.87 -51.48 13.14
CA LYS A 17 -26.59 -51.74 12.48
C LYS A 17 -26.51 -51.00 11.14
N THR A 18 -27.51 -51.17 10.27
CA THR A 18 -27.53 -50.51 8.97
C THR A 18 -27.63 -48.99 9.08
N SER A 19 -28.35 -48.46 10.08
CA SER A 19 -28.42 -47.02 10.33
C SER A 19 -27.08 -46.45 10.79
N ALA A 20 -26.39 -47.15 11.69
CA ALA A 20 -25.05 -46.77 12.16
C ALA A 20 -24.01 -46.81 11.03
N GLU A 21 -24.04 -47.84 10.17
CA GLU A 21 -23.18 -47.94 8.99
C GLU A 21 -23.42 -46.77 8.03
N ARG A 22 -24.68 -46.45 7.72
CA ARG A 22 -25.04 -45.32 6.85
C ARG A 22 -24.60 -43.98 7.44
N LEU A 23 -24.82 -43.77 8.75
CA LEU A 23 -24.38 -42.56 9.44
C LEU A 23 -22.86 -42.40 9.40
N SER A 24 -22.12 -43.49 9.63
CA SER A 24 -20.66 -43.49 9.54
C SER A 24 -20.17 -43.10 8.14
N ILE A 25 -20.79 -43.63 7.08
CA ILE A 25 -20.48 -43.26 5.69
C ILE A 25 -20.74 -41.77 5.43
N LEU A 26 -21.86 -41.22 5.92
CA LEU A 26 -22.18 -39.79 5.78
C LEU A 26 -21.13 -38.91 6.46
N HIS A 27 -20.70 -39.26 7.67
CA HIS A 27 -19.64 -38.54 8.37
C HIS A 27 -18.31 -38.62 7.60
N MET A 28 -17.93 -39.80 7.07
CA MET A 28 -16.71 -39.93 6.26
C MET A 28 -16.77 -39.05 5.00
N GLN A 29 -17.91 -39.03 4.30
CA GLN A 29 -18.11 -38.18 3.12
C GLN A 29 -18.03 -36.69 3.48
N MET A 30 -18.60 -36.29 4.61
CA MET A 30 -18.51 -34.90 5.10
C MET A 30 -17.06 -34.51 5.40
N VAL A 31 -16.31 -35.37 6.12
CA VAL A 31 -14.89 -35.12 6.42
C VAL A 31 -14.06 -35.00 5.15
N GLN A 32 -14.32 -35.83 4.15
CA GLN A 32 -13.64 -35.74 2.86
C GLN A 32 -13.91 -34.40 2.17
N LYS A 33 -15.18 -33.98 2.09
CA LYS A 33 -15.55 -32.68 1.50
C LYS A 33 -14.91 -31.50 2.23
N VAL A 34 -14.91 -31.52 3.56
CA VAL A 34 -14.25 -30.47 4.37
C VAL A 34 -12.75 -30.48 4.12
N SER A 35 -12.12 -31.66 4.03
CA SER A 35 -10.68 -31.79 3.77
C SER A 35 -10.29 -31.26 2.40
N ASP A 36 -11.11 -31.50 1.37
CA ASP A 36 -10.87 -30.97 0.03
C ASP A 36 -11.07 -29.45 -0.01
N LEU A 37 -12.10 -28.92 0.66
CA LEU A 37 -12.28 -27.47 0.81
C LEU A 37 -11.09 -26.82 1.52
N VAL A 38 -10.54 -27.44 2.57
CA VAL A 38 -9.34 -26.94 3.26
C VAL A 38 -8.15 -26.86 2.29
N LYS A 39 -7.96 -27.86 1.42
CA LYS A 39 -6.89 -27.82 0.40
C LYS A 39 -7.10 -26.67 -0.59
N GLU A 40 -8.32 -26.47 -1.06
CA GLU A 40 -8.65 -25.38 -1.98
C GLU A 40 -8.40 -24.00 -1.35
N VAL A 41 -8.79 -23.81 -0.09
CA VAL A 41 -8.53 -22.58 0.67
C VAL A 41 -7.02 -22.35 0.84
N SER A 42 -6.26 -23.39 1.19
CA SER A 42 -4.80 -23.28 1.31
C SER A 42 -4.13 -22.92 -0.02
N LYS A 43 -4.56 -23.57 -1.12
CA LYS A 43 -4.08 -23.24 -2.47
C LYS A 43 -4.39 -21.79 -2.84
N TYR A 44 -5.61 -21.33 -2.58
CA TYR A 44 -5.99 -19.95 -2.81
C TYR A 44 -5.14 -18.96 -2.00
N ALA A 45 -4.84 -19.28 -0.74
CA ALA A 45 -3.98 -18.43 0.09
C ALA A 45 -2.56 -18.26 -0.50
N GLU A 46 -1.98 -19.32 -1.06
CA GLU A 46 -0.69 -19.26 -1.76
C GLU A 46 -0.78 -18.42 -3.05
N GLU A 47 -1.84 -18.60 -3.84
CA GLU A 47 -2.07 -17.82 -5.06
C GLU A 47 -2.28 -16.34 -4.75
N LEU A 48 -3.03 -16.03 -3.69
CA LEU A 48 -3.25 -14.67 -3.19
C LEU A 48 -1.93 -14.03 -2.77
N HIS A 49 -1.05 -14.76 -2.08
CA HIS A 49 0.27 -14.25 -1.71
C HIS A 49 1.12 -13.90 -2.94
N LYS A 50 1.11 -14.78 -3.97
CA LYS A 50 1.80 -14.50 -5.24
C LYS A 50 1.23 -13.27 -5.94
N LYS A 51 -0.10 -13.13 -5.98
CA LYS A 51 -0.81 -11.96 -6.53
C LYS A 51 -0.42 -10.67 -5.80
N HIS A 52 -0.39 -10.68 -4.47
CA HIS A 52 0.03 -9.50 -3.69
C HIS A 52 1.48 -9.09 -3.99
N LYS A 53 2.38 -10.06 -4.15
CA LYS A 53 3.77 -9.77 -4.54
C LYS A 53 3.84 -9.13 -5.93
N LEU A 54 3.10 -9.68 -6.88
CA LEU A 54 3.05 -9.19 -8.26
C LEU A 54 2.52 -7.75 -8.32
N VAL A 55 1.40 -7.46 -7.67
CA VAL A 55 0.83 -6.10 -7.57
C VAL A 55 1.82 -5.13 -6.95
N LYS A 56 2.54 -5.52 -5.88
CA LYS A 56 3.54 -4.65 -5.27
C LYS A 56 4.67 -4.28 -6.24
N GLU A 57 5.08 -5.21 -7.10
CA GLU A 57 6.13 -5.00 -8.10
C GLU A 57 5.62 -4.14 -9.27
N GLU A 58 4.42 -4.44 -9.80
CA GLU A 58 3.80 -3.69 -10.89
C GLU A 58 3.47 -2.24 -10.50
N GLU A 59 2.99 -2.02 -9.27
CA GLU A 59 2.61 -0.68 -8.77
C GLU A 59 3.78 0.10 -8.17
N SER A 60 5.02 -0.41 -8.27
CA SER A 60 6.21 0.28 -7.76
C SER A 60 6.43 1.65 -8.42
N GLY A 61 6.18 1.76 -9.72
CA GLY A 61 6.25 3.03 -10.45
C GLY A 61 5.25 4.07 -9.95
N THR A 62 4.03 3.64 -9.64
CA THR A 62 2.99 4.50 -9.03
C THR A 62 3.48 5.06 -7.69
N LEU A 63 4.08 4.22 -6.84
CA LEU A 63 4.64 4.65 -5.57
C LEU A 63 5.78 5.67 -5.73
N GLU A 64 6.69 5.42 -6.68
CA GLU A 64 7.81 6.33 -6.97
C GLU A 64 7.33 7.69 -7.46
N ALA A 65 6.33 7.73 -8.37
CA ALA A 65 5.74 8.96 -8.87
C ALA A 65 5.07 9.77 -7.74
N VAL A 66 4.32 9.11 -6.85
CA VAL A 66 3.71 9.74 -5.66
C VAL A 66 4.78 10.36 -4.76
N GLN A 67 5.85 9.62 -4.45
CA GLN A 67 6.93 10.10 -3.58
C GLN A 67 7.72 11.25 -4.22
N ALA A 68 7.96 11.18 -5.53
CA ALA A 68 8.58 12.26 -6.29
C ALA A 68 7.74 13.53 -6.23
N MET A 69 6.42 13.42 -6.44
CA MET A 69 5.46 14.52 -6.37
C MET A 69 5.45 15.18 -4.98
N GLN A 70 5.37 14.38 -3.91
CA GLN A 70 5.42 14.87 -2.53
C GLN A 70 6.73 15.63 -2.26
N THR A 71 7.86 15.04 -2.66
CA THR A 71 9.19 15.61 -2.46
C THR A 71 9.36 16.94 -3.19
N VAL A 72 8.99 17.00 -4.48
CA VAL A 72 9.15 18.23 -5.27
C VAL A 72 8.20 19.33 -4.79
N THR A 73 6.97 18.99 -4.38
CA THR A 73 6.02 19.94 -3.78
C THR A 73 6.62 20.59 -2.53
N LEU A 74 7.22 19.79 -1.64
CA LEU A 74 7.89 20.31 -0.44
C LEU A 74 9.08 21.22 -0.78
N ASN A 75 9.87 20.85 -1.79
CA ASN A 75 11.02 21.65 -2.21
C ASN A 75 10.60 22.99 -2.83
N VAL A 76 9.56 23.01 -3.66
CA VAL A 76 8.97 24.25 -4.20
C VAL A 76 8.53 25.17 -3.06
N GLN A 77 7.83 24.63 -2.06
CA GLN A 77 7.38 25.43 -0.92
C GLN A 77 8.56 26.02 -0.13
N LYS A 78 9.56 25.20 0.21
CA LYS A 78 10.76 25.67 0.93
C LYS A 78 11.55 26.71 0.15
N ALA A 79 11.68 26.54 -1.17
CA ALA A 79 12.39 27.47 -2.03
C ALA A 79 11.63 28.79 -2.16
N LYS A 80 10.29 28.75 -2.26
CA LYS A 80 9.43 29.94 -2.22
C LYS A 80 9.60 30.72 -0.92
N ASP A 81 9.55 30.04 0.23
CA ASP A 81 9.71 30.67 1.54
C ASP A 81 11.09 31.31 1.69
N THR A 82 12.14 30.61 1.20
CA THR A 82 13.51 31.14 1.18
C THR A 82 13.61 32.38 0.30
N TYR A 83 13.07 32.33 -0.93
CA TYR A 83 13.04 33.48 -1.84
C TYR A 83 12.33 34.68 -1.22
N SER A 84 11.16 34.46 -0.61
CA SER A 84 10.41 35.49 0.09
C SER A 84 11.22 36.09 1.25
N GLN A 85 11.87 35.27 2.06
CA GLN A 85 12.70 35.72 3.18
C GLN A 85 13.89 36.57 2.70
N ARG A 86 14.54 36.19 1.59
CA ARG A 86 15.62 36.99 0.99
C ARG A 86 15.12 38.33 0.46
N GLY A 87 13.90 38.37 -0.09
CA GLY A 87 13.27 39.60 -0.55
C GLY A 87 13.03 40.58 0.60
N LEU A 88 12.42 40.10 1.68
CA LEU A 88 12.17 40.90 2.89
C LEU A 88 13.47 41.43 3.51
N GLU A 89 14.52 40.61 3.57
CA GLU A 89 15.82 41.04 4.10
C GLU A 89 16.47 42.12 3.23
N LEU A 90 16.38 42.02 1.90
CA LEU A 90 16.89 43.05 1.00
C LEU A 90 16.15 44.38 1.19
N GLU A 91 14.83 44.36 1.33
CA GLU A 91 14.04 45.57 1.62
C GLU A 91 14.42 46.20 2.96
N ARG A 92 14.66 45.38 3.99
CA ARG A 92 15.10 45.83 5.31
C ARG A 92 16.45 46.56 5.23
N LEU A 93 17.45 45.96 4.59
CA LEU A 93 18.79 46.55 4.43
C LEU A 93 18.76 47.86 3.64
N ARG A 94 17.88 47.95 2.62
CA ARG A 94 17.68 49.21 1.86
C ARG A 94 17.07 50.31 2.72
N LYS A 95 16.11 50.00 3.60
CA LYS A 95 15.49 50.97 4.53
C LYS A 95 16.44 51.43 5.62
N GLU A 96 17.28 50.54 6.13
CA GLU A 96 18.26 50.83 7.18
C GLU A 96 19.49 51.60 6.67
N SER A 97 19.54 51.95 5.38
CA SER A 97 20.66 52.67 4.75
C SER A 97 22.01 51.97 4.99
N THR A 98 21.99 50.63 4.94
CA THR A 98 23.18 49.78 5.09
C THR A 98 24.17 49.99 3.94
N SER A 99 25.43 49.54 4.08
CA SER A 99 26.46 49.78 3.07
C SER A 99 26.09 49.18 1.69
N ALA A 100 26.48 49.87 0.61
CA ALA A 100 26.22 49.41 -0.76
C ALA A 100 26.72 47.98 -1.01
N LYS A 101 27.86 47.61 -0.42
CA LYS A 101 28.45 46.27 -0.51
C LYS A 101 27.58 45.19 0.14
N GLU A 102 26.91 45.50 1.26
CA GLU A 102 26.00 44.56 1.93
C GLU A 102 24.70 44.40 1.17
N ILE A 103 24.18 45.49 0.59
CA ILE A 103 23.01 45.46 -0.29
C ILE A 103 23.29 44.58 -1.51
N GLU A 104 24.42 44.79 -2.20
CA GLU A 104 24.81 43.98 -3.37
C GLU A 104 24.93 42.49 -3.03
N LYS A 105 25.50 42.16 -1.87
CA LYS A 105 25.56 40.77 -1.38
C LYS A 105 24.18 40.17 -1.12
N ALA A 106 23.22 40.96 -0.61
CA ALA A 106 21.84 40.51 -0.42
C ALA A 106 21.10 40.31 -1.75
N GLU A 107 21.33 41.18 -2.74
CA GLU A 107 20.80 41.02 -4.11
C GLU A 107 21.30 39.74 -4.78
N GLN A 108 22.58 39.41 -4.63
CA GLN A 108 23.14 38.15 -5.15
C GLN A 108 22.47 36.93 -4.49
N LYS A 109 22.23 36.97 -3.17
CA LYS A 109 21.51 35.88 -2.47
C LYS A 109 20.05 35.76 -2.93
N LEU A 110 19.37 36.89 -3.14
CA LEU A 110 18.00 36.90 -3.65
C LEU A 110 17.94 36.31 -5.07
N LYS A 111 18.85 36.73 -5.95
CA LYS A 111 18.95 36.22 -7.31
C LYS A 111 19.18 34.71 -7.34
N LYS A 112 20.09 34.21 -6.48
CA LYS A 112 20.30 32.77 -6.32
C LYS A 112 19.04 32.04 -5.84
N ALA A 113 18.37 32.56 -4.81
CA ALA A 113 17.14 31.96 -4.30
C ALA A 113 16.00 31.97 -5.34
N GLN A 114 15.94 33.00 -6.20
CA GLN A 114 15.00 33.07 -7.31
C GLN A 114 15.27 31.98 -8.36
N GLU A 115 16.54 31.78 -8.74
CA GLU A 115 16.95 30.73 -9.67
C GLU A 115 16.65 29.34 -9.12
N ASP A 116 16.98 29.10 -7.85
CA ASP A 116 16.67 27.84 -7.17
C ASP A 116 15.14 27.59 -7.13
N TYR A 117 14.34 28.61 -6.81
CA TYR A 117 12.88 28.49 -6.80
C TYR A 117 12.33 28.16 -8.19
N LYS A 118 12.80 28.86 -9.24
CA LYS A 118 12.42 28.59 -10.62
C LYS A 118 12.75 27.14 -11.01
N ASN A 119 13.96 26.67 -10.71
CA ASN A 119 14.38 25.30 -11.02
C ASN A 119 13.47 24.25 -10.37
N PHE A 120 13.02 24.48 -9.13
CA PHE A 120 12.07 23.56 -8.48
C PHE A 120 10.67 23.62 -9.08
N VAL A 121 10.20 24.77 -9.55
CA VAL A 121 8.91 24.90 -10.27
C VAL A 121 8.95 24.18 -11.62
N ASP A 122 10.06 24.31 -12.36
CA ASP A 122 10.24 23.60 -13.62
C ASP A 122 10.29 22.08 -13.38
N LYS A 123 11.03 21.65 -12.35
CA LYS A 123 11.05 20.23 -11.93
C LYS A 123 9.68 19.73 -11.48
N TYR A 124 8.90 20.53 -10.76
CA TYR A 124 7.54 20.19 -10.34
C TYR A 124 6.66 19.90 -11.56
N SER A 125 6.77 20.72 -12.60
CA SER A 125 5.97 20.55 -13.82
C SER A 125 6.27 19.22 -14.51
N SER A 126 7.56 18.87 -14.65
CA SER A 126 7.96 17.56 -15.20
C SER A 126 7.51 16.38 -14.33
N VAL A 127 7.69 16.45 -13.01
CA VAL A 127 7.24 15.38 -12.10
C VAL A 127 5.72 15.25 -12.09
N LYS A 128 5.00 16.36 -12.27
CA LYS A 128 3.54 16.36 -12.38
C LYS A 128 3.06 15.63 -13.63
N GLU A 129 3.69 15.86 -14.77
CA GLU A 129 3.39 15.12 -16.00
C GLU A 129 3.61 13.61 -15.82
N ASP A 130 4.69 13.21 -15.13
CA ASP A 130 4.95 11.79 -14.85
C ASP A 130 3.96 11.18 -13.84
N PHE A 131 3.47 11.98 -12.89
CA PHE A 131 2.47 11.55 -11.91
C PHE A 131 1.05 11.41 -12.49
N GLU A 132 0.70 12.20 -13.50
CA GLU A 132 -0.63 12.21 -14.12
C GLU A 132 -0.78 11.24 -15.32
N LYS A 133 0.31 10.58 -15.74
CA LYS A 133 0.29 9.51 -16.75
C LYS A 133 -0.43 8.26 -16.25
#